data_AF-A0AAN9VXY8-F1
#
_entry.id   AF-A0AAN9VXY8-F1
#
_cell.length_a   1.000
_cell.length_b   1.000
_cell.length_c   1.000
_cell.angle_alpha   90.00
_cell.angle_beta   90.00
_cell.angle_gamma   90.00
#
_symmetry.space_group_name_H-M   'P 1'
#
loop_
_entity.id
_entity.type
_entity.pdbx_description
1 polymer ?
#
loop_
_entity_poly.entity_id
_entity_poly.type
_entity_poly.pdbx_seq_one_letter_code
_entity_poly.pdbx_strand_id
1 'polypeptide(L)'
;MRGPERRAALSAVVLCVAAAVAAEWDAWRPSGKCAISPAPCPAGEVEIENRSVYNICPGCVKTLGENENCDVNSDPCPHSFVCEGGKCLKGECRKEQDKEHATWTPKCDRISNFMPVQCKGSRGDGRCFCWSPKGERLFGEAAWTDATETNMHCSCSLRAWQLKQEGKGAHEAPRCAADGSFEALQCARGVCWCADAKTGAPIRRVVPEGAARLLFCCECSAPHLCAAPFARAN
;
A
#
# COMPACT_ATOMS: atom_id res chain seq x y z
N MET A 1 77.87 3.18 22.88
CA MET A 1 76.99 2.00 23.07
C MET A 1 76.31 1.72 21.73
N ARG A 2 76.40 0.48 21.26
CA ARG A 2 75.80 -0.03 20.01
C ARG A 2 74.39 -0.55 20.31
N GLY A 3 73.45 -0.35 19.40
CA GLY A 3 72.16 -1.02 19.34
C GLY A 3 71.65 -0.99 17.90
N PRO A 4 71.43 -2.14 17.23
CA PRO A 4 71.21 -2.18 15.78
C PRO A 4 69.72 -2.32 15.42
N GLU A 5 69.24 -1.45 14.52
CA GLU A 5 68.11 -1.75 13.65
C GLU A 5 68.62 -2.50 12.42
N ARG A 6 68.12 -3.71 12.18
CA ARG A 6 68.39 -4.47 10.95
C ARG A 6 67.10 -4.59 10.13
N ARG A 7 67.22 -4.05 8.91
CA ARG A 7 66.34 -4.26 7.76
C ARG A 7 66.46 -5.69 7.21
N ALA A 8 65.40 -6.08 6.50
CA ALA A 8 65.33 -6.96 5.33
C ALA A 8 65.35 -8.49 5.52
N ALA A 9 64.18 -9.10 5.28
CA ALA A 9 63.94 -10.33 4.51
C ALA A 9 62.43 -10.38 4.19
N LEU A 10 61.95 -9.90 3.04
CA LEU A 10 61.78 -10.65 1.77
C LEU A 10 60.99 -11.96 1.88
N SER A 11 59.74 -11.86 1.41
CA SER A 11 59.09 -12.76 0.45
C SER A 11 58.53 -14.12 0.90
N ALA A 12 57.34 -14.40 0.38
CA ALA A 12 56.69 -15.70 0.21
C ALA A 12 55.88 -16.32 1.36
N VAL A 13 54.89 -15.60 1.92
CA VAL A 13 53.62 -16.22 2.37
C VAL A 13 52.46 -15.24 2.15
N VAL A 14 52.24 -14.85 0.90
CA VAL A 14 50.91 -14.44 0.43
C VAL A 14 50.30 -15.71 -0.13
N LEU A 15 49.58 -16.48 0.70
CA LEU A 15 48.54 -17.44 0.34
C LEU A 15 48.23 -18.32 1.57
N CYS A 16 46.93 -18.41 1.88
CA CYS A 16 46.31 -19.41 2.76
C CYS A 16 46.50 -19.27 4.29
N VAL A 17 45.96 -18.20 4.89
CA VAL A 17 45.27 -18.33 6.21
C VAL A 17 44.03 -17.42 6.22
N ALA A 18 43.01 -17.80 5.46
CA ALA A 18 41.66 -17.25 5.57
C ALA A 18 40.65 -18.38 5.38
N ALA A 19 40.76 -19.41 6.20
CA ALA A 19 39.72 -20.41 6.35
C ALA A 19 39.84 -21.01 7.75
N ALA A 20 38.70 -21.19 8.40
CA ALA A 20 38.53 -21.91 9.66
C ALA A 20 38.79 -21.15 10.98
N VAL A 21 38.13 -20.00 11.21
CA VAL A 21 37.54 -19.71 12.54
C VAL A 21 36.30 -18.81 12.37
N ALA A 22 35.21 -19.33 11.82
CA ALA A 22 33.85 -18.74 11.95
C ALA A 22 32.80 -19.70 11.34
N ALA A 23 32.87 -20.98 11.69
CA ALA A 23 31.84 -21.94 11.32
C ALA A 23 31.27 -22.52 12.60
N GLU A 24 30.51 -21.71 13.35
CA GLU A 24 29.57 -22.20 14.38
C GLU A 24 28.68 -21.10 15.01
N TRP A 25 28.41 -19.97 14.34
CA TRP A 25 27.39 -19.01 14.82
C TRP A 25 26.71 -18.26 13.65
N ASP A 26 25.96 -18.95 12.78
CA ASP A 26 25.06 -18.27 11.82
C ASP A 26 23.90 -19.19 11.37
N ALA A 27 23.28 -19.87 12.34
CA ALA A 27 21.95 -20.47 12.15
C ALA A 27 20.86 -19.40 12.30
N TRP A 28 20.74 -18.50 11.30
CA TRP A 28 19.53 -17.71 10.92
C TRP A 28 19.93 -16.43 10.14
N ARG A 29 20.01 -16.52 8.80
CA ARG A 29 19.76 -15.37 7.93
C ARG A 29 18.91 -15.80 6.73
N PRO A 30 17.66 -15.32 6.62
CA PRO A 30 16.92 -15.44 5.37
C PRO A 30 17.47 -14.40 4.39
N SER A 31 18.01 -14.87 3.26
CA SER A 31 18.45 -14.04 2.12
C SER A 31 17.23 -13.39 1.45
N GLY A 32 16.72 -12.30 2.02
CA GLY A 32 15.55 -11.56 1.53
C GLY A 32 15.78 -10.80 0.23
N LYS A 33 15.93 -11.49 -0.89
CA LYS A 33 15.80 -10.90 -2.23
C LYS A 33 15.00 -11.83 -3.13
N CYS A 34 13.71 -11.57 -3.25
CA CYS A 34 12.92 -12.15 -4.33
C CYS A 34 13.44 -11.60 -5.65
N ALA A 35 13.70 -12.48 -6.62
CA ALA A 35 13.91 -12.07 -7.99
C ALA A 35 12.58 -11.47 -8.49
N ILE A 36 12.55 -10.18 -8.78
CA ILE A 36 11.45 -9.54 -9.50
C ILE A 36 11.32 -10.32 -10.81
N SER A 37 10.15 -10.88 -11.14
CA SER A 37 9.92 -11.39 -12.50
C SER A 37 9.87 -10.18 -13.44
N PRO A 38 10.86 -9.96 -14.31
CA PRO A 38 10.85 -8.80 -15.20
C PRO A 38 9.95 -9.01 -16.42
N ALA A 39 9.30 -10.18 -16.53
CA ALA A 39 8.52 -10.61 -17.69
C ALA A 39 7.04 -10.83 -17.32
N PRO A 40 6.10 -10.45 -18.21
CA PRO A 40 4.69 -10.80 -18.04
C PRO A 40 4.53 -12.33 -17.97
N CYS A 41 3.59 -12.77 -17.15
CA CYS A 41 3.34 -14.21 -16.97
C CYS A 41 2.98 -14.89 -18.30
N PRO A 42 3.35 -16.17 -18.47
CA PRO A 42 2.91 -16.98 -19.61
C PRO A 42 1.40 -16.94 -19.79
N ALA A 43 0.92 -17.12 -21.02
CA ALA A 43 -0.51 -17.12 -21.31
C ALA A 43 -1.27 -18.15 -20.44
N GLY A 44 -2.24 -17.67 -19.65
CA GLY A 44 -3.01 -18.50 -18.72
C GLY A 44 -2.50 -18.52 -17.29
N GLU A 45 -1.43 -17.79 -16.98
CA GLU A 45 -0.93 -17.58 -15.62
C GLU A 45 -1.06 -16.10 -15.21
N VAL A 46 -1.23 -15.88 -13.91
CA VAL A 46 -1.31 -14.54 -13.32
C VAL A 46 -0.23 -14.40 -12.25
N GLU A 47 0.40 -13.23 -12.20
CA GLU A 47 1.38 -12.92 -11.15
C GLU A 47 0.64 -12.69 -9.84
N ILE A 48 0.92 -13.51 -8.82
CA ILE A 48 0.40 -13.32 -7.46
C ILE A 48 1.43 -12.64 -6.58
N GLU A 49 1.04 -11.55 -5.93
CA GLU A 49 1.84 -10.96 -4.86
C GLU A 49 1.50 -11.63 -3.54
N ASN A 50 2.53 -12.23 -2.94
CA ASN A 50 2.64 -12.66 -1.54
C ASN A 50 1.35 -13.23 -0.89
N ARG A 51 1.15 -14.55 -1.03
CA ARG A 51 0.17 -15.30 -0.24
C ARG A 51 0.60 -15.24 1.23
N SER A 52 -0.14 -14.54 2.09
CA SER A 52 -0.09 -14.78 3.55
C SER A 52 -0.23 -16.30 3.75
N VAL A 53 0.80 -17.07 4.11
CA VAL A 53 1.39 -17.18 5.45
C VAL A 53 2.89 -17.62 5.41
N TYR A 54 3.55 -17.71 4.24
CA TYR A 54 4.89 -18.32 4.13
C TYR A 54 5.97 -17.58 3.31
N ASN A 55 5.93 -16.24 3.19
CA ASN A 55 7.01 -15.47 2.53
C ASN A 55 7.42 -16.08 1.17
N ILE A 56 6.45 -16.38 0.32
CA ILE A 56 6.72 -16.87 -1.04
C ILE A 56 6.83 -15.64 -1.94
N CYS A 57 7.92 -15.56 -2.69
CA CYS A 57 8.18 -14.49 -3.63
C CYS A 57 7.04 -14.30 -4.65
N PRO A 58 6.87 -13.08 -5.22
CA PRO A 58 5.97 -12.87 -6.34
C PRO A 58 6.25 -13.86 -7.46
N GLY A 59 5.20 -14.46 -8.03
CA GLY A 59 5.35 -15.51 -9.03
C GLY A 59 4.08 -15.74 -9.85
N CYS A 60 4.25 -16.31 -11.04
CA CYS A 60 3.15 -16.67 -11.92
C CYS A 60 2.51 -17.96 -11.44
N VAL A 61 1.18 -17.94 -11.29
CA VAL A 61 0.39 -19.13 -10.98
C VAL A 61 -0.75 -19.29 -11.97
N LYS A 62 -1.07 -20.54 -12.28
CA LYS A 62 -2.28 -20.89 -13.00
C LYS A 62 -3.46 -20.84 -12.03
N THR A 63 -4.46 -20.01 -12.31
CA THR A 63 -5.68 -19.97 -11.52
C THR A 63 -6.64 -21.08 -11.95
N LEU A 64 -7.45 -21.55 -11.01
CA LEU A 64 -8.61 -22.39 -11.31
C LEU A 64 -9.65 -21.64 -12.16
N GLY A 65 -10.66 -22.37 -12.62
CA GLY A 65 -11.86 -21.87 -13.28
C GLY A 65 -13.02 -21.57 -12.32
N GLU A 66 -14.07 -20.93 -12.84
CA GLU A 66 -15.33 -20.74 -12.11
C GLU A 66 -15.96 -22.10 -11.75
N ASN A 67 -16.44 -22.24 -10.50
CA ASN A 67 -17.03 -23.45 -9.94
C ASN A 67 -16.10 -24.68 -9.87
N GLU A 68 -14.82 -24.55 -10.20
CA GLU A 68 -13.85 -25.62 -10.00
C GLU A 68 -13.62 -25.87 -8.50
N ASN A 69 -13.31 -27.13 -8.18
CA ASN A 69 -13.00 -27.50 -6.82
C ASN A 69 -11.69 -26.86 -6.40
N CYS A 70 -11.67 -26.30 -5.19
CA CYS A 70 -10.51 -25.61 -4.66
C CYS A 70 -10.28 -25.99 -3.19
N ASP A 71 -9.01 -26.00 -2.80
CA ASP A 71 -8.55 -26.01 -1.43
C ASP A 71 -8.15 -24.59 -1.00
N VAL A 72 -8.69 -24.13 0.14
CA VAL A 72 -8.48 -22.77 0.65
C VAL A 72 -7.00 -22.42 0.90
N ASN A 73 -6.16 -23.42 1.18
CA ASN A 73 -4.75 -23.22 1.51
C ASN A 73 -3.83 -23.33 0.29
N SER A 74 -4.29 -24.00 -0.77
CA SER A 74 -3.44 -24.47 -1.85
C SER A 74 -3.81 -23.85 -3.19
N ASP A 75 -5.09 -23.57 -3.42
CA ASP A 75 -5.56 -23.27 -4.78
C ASP A 75 -5.95 -21.79 -4.97
N PRO A 76 -5.32 -21.09 -5.94
CA PRO A 76 -5.71 -19.74 -6.31
C PRO A 76 -6.93 -19.78 -7.26
N CYS A 77 -8.07 -19.33 -6.75
CA CYS A 77 -9.23 -19.07 -7.60
C CYS A 77 -8.97 -17.90 -8.58
N PRO A 78 -9.71 -17.84 -9.70
CA PRO A 78 -9.58 -16.75 -10.66
C PRO A 78 -9.97 -15.40 -10.05
N HIS A 79 -9.59 -14.31 -10.70
CA HIS A 79 -9.80 -12.95 -10.18
C HIS A 79 -11.28 -12.70 -9.81
N SER A 80 -11.53 -12.19 -8.60
CA SER A 80 -12.88 -11.96 -8.06
C SER A 80 -13.69 -13.23 -7.70
N PHE A 81 -13.00 -14.37 -7.58
CA PHE A 81 -13.54 -15.61 -7.02
C PHE A 81 -12.81 -15.96 -5.72
N VAL A 82 -13.54 -16.53 -4.77
CA VAL A 82 -13.05 -16.98 -3.47
C VAL A 82 -13.33 -18.48 -3.37
N CYS A 83 -12.41 -19.21 -2.75
CA CYS A 83 -12.62 -20.61 -2.46
C CYS A 83 -13.60 -20.76 -1.28
N GLU A 84 -14.86 -21.05 -1.57
CA GLU A 84 -15.92 -21.17 -0.57
C GLU A 84 -16.70 -22.47 -0.78
N GLY A 85 -16.92 -23.22 0.30
CA GLY A 85 -17.53 -24.56 0.20
C GLY A 85 -16.74 -25.54 -0.66
N GLY A 86 -15.43 -25.33 -0.81
CA GLY A 86 -14.55 -26.15 -1.65
C GLY A 86 -14.69 -25.88 -3.15
N LYS A 87 -15.31 -24.76 -3.53
CA LYS A 87 -15.45 -24.34 -4.93
C LYS A 87 -15.03 -22.89 -5.13
N CYS A 88 -14.49 -22.58 -6.29
CA CYS A 88 -14.25 -21.20 -6.69
C CYS A 88 -15.59 -20.53 -7.02
N LEU A 89 -16.18 -19.93 -6.00
CA LEU A 89 -17.41 -19.17 -6.09
C LEU A 89 -17.08 -17.69 -6.26
N LYS A 90 -17.92 -16.96 -6.98
CA LYS A 90 -17.74 -15.53 -7.16
C LYS A 90 -17.86 -14.83 -5.80
N GLY A 91 -16.85 -14.05 -5.40
CA GLY A 91 -16.90 -13.29 -4.15
C GLY A 91 -17.80 -12.05 -4.24
N GLU A 92 -18.03 -11.37 -3.10
CA GLU A 92 -18.90 -10.18 -3.05
C GLU A 92 -18.23 -8.88 -3.49
N CYS A 93 -18.10 -8.68 -4.80
CA CYS A 93 -17.95 -7.36 -5.41
C CYS A 93 -18.90 -7.24 -6.62
N ARG A 94 -20.19 -7.41 -6.33
CA ARG A 94 -21.31 -7.05 -7.21
C ARG A 94 -22.44 -6.55 -6.30
N LYS A 95 -22.83 -5.29 -6.41
CA LYS A 95 -24.22 -4.94 -6.05
C LYS A 95 -25.02 -5.09 -7.32
N GLU A 96 -25.84 -6.13 -7.35
CA GLU A 96 -26.78 -6.35 -8.42
C GLU A 96 -27.65 -5.11 -8.57
N GLN A 97 -27.54 -4.49 -9.74
CA GLN A 97 -28.39 -3.42 -10.25
C GLN A 97 -28.41 -2.15 -9.39
N ASP A 98 -27.42 -1.28 -9.65
CA ASP A 98 -27.70 0.15 -9.68
C ASP A 98 -28.71 0.37 -10.84
N LYS A 99 -30.02 0.22 -10.56
CA LYS A 99 -31.10 0.27 -11.58
C LYS A 99 -31.11 1.58 -12.37
N GLU A 100 -30.44 2.61 -11.84
CA GLU A 100 -30.31 3.94 -12.42
C GLU A 100 -29.11 4.07 -13.39
N HIS A 101 -28.09 3.21 -13.26
CA HIS A 101 -26.88 3.22 -14.09
C HIS A 101 -26.55 1.79 -14.53
N ALA A 102 -27.37 1.24 -15.43
CA ALA A 102 -27.27 -0.15 -15.90
C ALA A 102 -25.93 -0.55 -16.56
N THR A 103 -24.99 0.39 -16.75
CA THR A 103 -23.69 0.18 -17.41
C THR A 103 -22.50 0.27 -16.45
N TRP A 104 -22.69 0.59 -15.17
CA TRP A 104 -21.56 0.71 -14.24
C TRP A 104 -21.17 -0.64 -13.63
N THR A 105 -19.92 -1.05 -13.88
CA THR A 105 -19.32 -2.25 -13.29
C THR A 105 -18.30 -1.83 -12.23
N PRO A 106 -18.45 -2.27 -10.96
CA PRO A 106 -17.49 -1.93 -9.91
C PRO A 106 -16.13 -2.57 -10.17
N LYS A 107 -15.06 -1.85 -9.82
CA LYS A 107 -13.70 -2.37 -9.77
C LYS A 107 -13.49 -3.13 -8.48
N CYS A 108 -12.99 -4.35 -8.58
CA CYS A 108 -12.85 -5.25 -7.45
C CYS A 108 -11.40 -5.65 -7.29
N ASP A 109 -10.94 -5.81 -6.05
CA ASP A 109 -9.66 -6.45 -5.80
C ASP A 109 -9.75 -7.98 -6.02
N ARG A 110 -8.61 -8.66 -5.83
CA ARG A 110 -8.48 -10.10 -6.10
C ARG A 110 -9.25 -10.99 -5.14
N ILE A 111 -9.49 -10.52 -3.91
CA ILE A 111 -10.27 -11.21 -2.89
C ILE A 111 -11.72 -10.71 -2.87
N SER A 112 -12.13 -10.02 -3.94
CA SER A 112 -13.48 -9.53 -4.16
C SER A 112 -13.96 -8.48 -3.16
N ASN A 113 -13.08 -7.62 -2.65
CA ASN A 113 -13.51 -6.36 -2.07
C ASN A 113 -13.68 -5.29 -3.16
N PHE A 114 -14.46 -4.26 -2.86
CA PHE A 114 -14.46 -3.05 -3.69
C PHE A 114 -13.09 -2.37 -3.62
N MET A 115 -12.53 -2.04 -4.78
CA MET A 115 -11.37 -1.16 -4.82
C MET A 115 -11.73 0.21 -4.22
N PRO A 116 -10.78 0.91 -3.58
CA PRO A 116 -11.05 2.18 -2.92
C PRO A 116 -11.64 3.25 -3.84
N VAL A 117 -11.23 3.29 -5.11
CA VAL A 117 -11.68 4.26 -6.10
C VAL A 117 -12.61 3.60 -7.11
N GLN A 118 -13.83 4.12 -7.21
CA GLN A 118 -14.86 3.65 -8.14
C GLN A 118 -15.35 4.80 -9.01
N CYS A 119 -15.39 4.61 -10.31
CA CYS A 119 -15.74 5.67 -11.25
C CYS A 119 -17.02 5.34 -12.02
N LYS A 120 -17.94 6.30 -12.09
CA LYS A 120 -19.22 6.21 -12.80
C LYS A 120 -19.27 7.27 -13.91
N GLY A 121 -19.93 6.95 -15.03
CA GLY A 121 -20.02 7.82 -16.21
C GLY A 121 -18.93 7.53 -17.25
N SER A 122 -18.69 8.47 -18.17
CA SER A 122 -17.61 8.37 -19.16
C SER A 122 -16.39 9.16 -18.70
N ARG A 123 -15.24 9.01 -19.38
CA ARG A 123 -14.00 9.70 -18.99
C ARG A 123 -14.11 11.24 -18.98
N GLY A 124 -15.01 11.83 -19.77
CA GLY A 124 -15.12 13.29 -19.92
C GLY A 124 -16.10 13.99 -18.96
N ASP A 125 -17.11 13.28 -18.47
CA ASP A 125 -18.21 13.80 -17.64
C ASP A 125 -18.42 12.99 -16.35
N GLY A 126 -17.74 11.85 -16.24
CA GLY A 126 -17.85 10.94 -15.11
C GLY A 126 -17.11 11.44 -13.88
N ARG A 127 -17.45 10.82 -12.76
CA ARG A 127 -16.83 11.10 -11.45
C ARG A 127 -16.35 9.81 -10.80
N CYS A 128 -15.30 9.95 -10.01
CA CYS A 128 -14.80 8.90 -9.17
C CYS A 128 -15.10 9.19 -7.71
N PHE A 129 -15.25 8.12 -6.95
CA PHE A 129 -15.78 8.10 -5.61
C PHE A 129 -15.00 7.11 -4.76
N CYS A 130 -14.83 7.43 -3.49
CA CYS A 130 -14.30 6.51 -2.49
C CYS A 130 -15.31 5.47 -2.01
N TRP A 131 -14.85 4.22 -1.88
CA TRP A 131 -15.63 3.06 -1.45
C TRP A 131 -14.92 2.27 -0.36
N SER A 132 -15.69 1.71 0.57
CA SER A 132 -15.19 0.76 1.57
C SER A 132 -15.00 -0.62 0.95
N PRO A 133 -14.17 -1.50 1.53
CA PRO A 133 -14.01 -2.86 1.06
C PRO A 133 -15.34 -3.63 0.94
N LYS A 134 -16.33 -3.28 1.80
CA LYS A 134 -17.66 -3.89 1.88
C LYS A 134 -18.70 -3.27 0.92
N GLY A 135 -18.29 -2.33 0.05
CA GLY A 135 -19.20 -1.75 -0.92
C GLY A 135 -20.05 -0.58 -0.40
N GLU A 136 -19.56 0.16 0.59
CA GLU A 136 -20.19 1.37 1.09
C GLU A 136 -19.56 2.61 0.44
N ARG A 137 -20.38 3.56 -0.02
CA ARG A 137 -19.91 4.85 -0.50
C ARG A 137 -19.36 5.66 0.68
N LEU A 138 -18.09 6.03 0.62
CA LEU A 138 -17.41 6.86 1.63
C LEU A 138 -17.47 8.35 1.25
N PHE A 139 -16.87 9.23 2.05
CA PHE A 139 -16.58 10.60 1.63
C PHE A 139 -15.41 10.62 0.63
N GLY A 140 -15.33 11.62 -0.24
CA GLY A 140 -14.26 11.78 -1.21
C GLY A 140 -14.71 11.57 -2.64
N GLU A 141 -14.56 12.56 -3.51
CA GLU A 141 -14.88 12.50 -4.93
C GLU A 141 -13.93 13.36 -5.78
N ALA A 142 -13.78 13.00 -7.05
CA ALA A 142 -13.03 13.77 -8.02
C ALA A 142 -13.63 13.57 -9.43
N ALA A 143 -13.34 14.49 -10.36
CA ALA A 143 -13.61 14.24 -11.77
C ALA A 143 -12.83 13.00 -12.24
N TRP A 144 -13.38 12.23 -13.18
CA TRP A 144 -12.71 11.01 -13.66
C TRP A 144 -11.29 11.31 -14.17
N THR A 145 -11.12 12.43 -14.86
CA THR A 145 -9.81 12.87 -15.40
C THR A 145 -8.76 13.10 -14.32
N ASP A 146 -9.19 13.48 -13.12
CA ASP A 146 -8.32 13.86 -12.01
C ASP A 146 -8.07 12.69 -11.04
N ALA A 147 -8.91 11.65 -11.12
CA ALA A 147 -8.84 10.45 -10.31
C ALA A 147 -7.87 9.40 -10.88
N THR A 148 -6.63 9.82 -11.16
CA THR A 148 -5.56 8.90 -11.55
C THR A 148 -5.05 8.12 -10.33
N GLU A 149 -4.32 7.03 -10.59
CA GLU A 149 -3.68 6.22 -9.53
C GLU A 149 -2.73 7.03 -8.63
N THR A 150 -2.26 8.19 -9.09
CA THR A 150 -1.35 9.07 -8.36
C THR A 150 -2.03 10.19 -7.59
N ASN A 151 -3.30 10.49 -7.88
CA ASN A 151 -3.97 11.66 -7.33
C ASN A 151 -5.08 11.30 -6.35
N MET A 152 -5.96 10.34 -6.69
CA MET A 152 -7.06 9.95 -5.80
C MET A 152 -6.78 8.59 -5.18
N HIS A 153 -6.48 8.57 -3.88
CA HIS A 153 -6.16 7.32 -3.17
C HIS A 153 -7.29 6.81 -2.26
N CYS A 154 -8.19 7.69 -1.79
CA CYS A 154 -9.24 7.38 -0.81
C CYS A 154 -8.74 6.85 0.55
N SER A 155 -7.43 6.89 0.80
CA SER A 155 -6.80 6.32 1.99
C SER A 155 -7.28 6.97 3.29
N CYS A 156 -7.52 8.28 3.29
CA CYS A 156 -7.99 8.98 4.48
C CYS A 156 -9.45 8.61 4.78
N SER A 157 -10.30 8.59 3.75
CA SER A 157 -11.69 8.14 3.87
C SER A 157 -11.79 6.70 4.37
N LEU A 158 -10.92 5.81 3.90
CA LEU A 158 -10.83 4.44 4.39
C LEU A 158 -10.38 4.38 5.84
N ARG A 159 -9.38 5.17 6.24
CA ARG A 159 -8.92 5.19 7.63
C ARG A 159 -10.00 5.71 8.58
N ALA A 160 -10.71 6.76 8.19
CA ALA A 160 -11.86 7.28 8.95
C ALA A 160 -12.97 6.22 9.09
N TRP A 161 -13.26 5.49 8.02
CA TRP A 161 -14.20 4.37 8.05
C TRP A 161 -13.76 3.25 9.00
N GLN A 162 -12.50 2.82 8.94
CA GLN A 162 -11.95 1.80 9.84
C GLN A 162 -12.06 2.21 11.31
N LEU A 163 -11.66 3.45 11.64
CA LEU A 163 -11.75 4.00 12.98
C LEU A 163 -13.19 3.96 13.52
N LYS A 164 -14.17 4.28 12.67
CA LYS A 164 -15.59 4.17 13.04
C LYS A 164 -15.99 2.74 13.37
N GLN A 165 -15.52 1.75 12.60
CA GLN A 165 -15.77 0.32 12.88
C GLN A 165 -15.09 -0.13 14.18
N GLU A 166 -13.93 0.44 14.52
CA GLU A 166 -13.22 0.23 15.79
C GLU A 166 -13.90 0.94 16.98
N GLY A 167 -15.04 1.62 16.78
CA GLY A 167 -15.74 2.37 17.82
C GLY A 167 -15.04 3.67 18.22
N LYS A 168 -14.12 4.18 17.40
CA LYS A 168 -13.48 5.49 17.61
C LYS A 168 -14.44 6.62 17.20
N GLY A 169 -14.34 7.74 17.90
CA GLY A 169 -15.17 8.90 17.67
C GLY A 169 -14.63 9.80 16.55
N ALA A 170 -15.37 10.87 16.28
CA ALA A 170 -15.00 11.85 15.25
C ALA A 170 -13.68 12.59 15.55
N HIS A 171 -13.28 12.68 16.82
CA HIS A 171 -12.07 13.38 17.25
C HIS A 171 -10.77 12.61 16.95
N GLU A 172 -10.85 11.31 16.68
CA GLU A 172 -9.71 10.52 16.18
C GLU A 172 -9.68 10.39 14.66
N ALA A 173 -10.72 10.86 13.96
CA ALA A 173 -10.77 10.80 12.51
C ALA A 173 -9.67 11.69 11.90
N PRO A 174 -8.93 11.21 10.89
CA PRO A 174 -7.95 12.03 10.19
C PRO A 174 -8.65 13.13 9.38
N ARG A 175 -7.91 14.20 9.07
CA ARG A 175 -8.40 15.24 8.16
C ARG A 175 -8.22 14.80 6.71
N CYS A 176 -9.30 14.79 5.94
CA CYS A 176 -9.29 14.29 4.57
C CYS A 176 -9.53 15.41 3.57
N ALA A 177 -8.77 15.39 2.48
CA ALA A 177 -9.01 16.24 1.33
C ALA A 177 -10.29 15.81 0.59
N ALA A 178 -10.76 16.65 -0.34
CA ALA A 178 -12.05 16.45 -1.03
C ALA A 178 -12.10 15.18 -1.90
N ASP A 179 -10.95 14.66 -2.31
CA ASP A 179 -10.79 13.41 -3.07
C ASP A 179 -10.70 12.16 -2.16
N GLY A 180 -10.70 12.35 -0.83
CA GLY A 180 -10.56 11.29 0.15
C GLY A 180 -9.12 10.88 0.49
N SER A 181 -8.13 11.59 -0.04
CA SER A 181 -6.72 11.47 0.36
C SER A 181 -6.46 12.22 1.68
N PHE A 182 -5.31 12.00 2.33
CA PHE A 182 -4.99 12.72 3.56
C PHE A 182 -4.67 14.18 3.25
N GLU A 183 -5.20 15.11 4.05
CA GLU A 183 -4.71 16.50 3.99
C GLU A 183 -3.23 16.57 4.36
N ALA A 184 -2.49 17.44 3.68
CA ALA A 184 -1.05 17.58 3.84
C ALA A 184 -0.63 17.93 5.27
N LEU A 185 -1.48 18.59 6.07
CA LEU A 185 -1.26 18.82 7.49
C LEU A 185 -2.20 17.91 8.29
N GLN A 186 -1.65 17.07 9.17
CA GLN A 186 -2.42 16.28 10.14
C GLN A 186 -2.08 16.72 11.57
N CYS A 187 -3.06 16.64 12.46
CA CYS A 187 -2.87 16.85 13.89
C CYS A 187 -3.67 15.81 14.66
N ALA A 188 -3.03 15.16 15.63
CA ALA A 188 -3.69 14.22 16.52
C ALA A 188 -2.95 14.19 17.86
N ARG A 189 -3.70 14.10 18.96
CA ARG A 189 -3.15 13.93 20.31
C ARG A 189 -2.06 14.97 20.69
N GLY A 190 -2.29 16.24 20.34
CA GLY A 190 -1.42 17.36 20.70
C GLY A 190 -0.15 17.51 19.86
N VAL A 191 -0.01 16.75 18.78
CA VAL A 191 1.08 16.88 17.81
C VAL A 191 0.55 17.04 16.39
N CYS A 192 1.33 17.71 15.55
CA CYS A 192 1.02 17.93 14.14
C CYS A 192 2.20 17.53 13.25
N TRP A 193 1.92 17.11 12.03
CA TRP A 193 2.92 16.70 11.05
C TRP A 193 2.46 16.98 9.63
N CYS A 194 3.43 17.08 8.71
CA CYS A 194 3.12 16.99 7.30
C CYS A 194 2.92 15.53 6.93
N ALA A 195 1.76 15.20 6.37
CA ALA A 195 1.36 13.84 6.03
C ALA A 195 1.53 13.57 4.54
N ASP A 196 1.92 12.33 4.23
CA ASP A 196 1.82 11.76 2.89
C ASP A 196 0.34 11.53 2.53
N ALA A 197 -0.11 11.99 1.35
CA ALA A 197 -1.53 11.89 0.97
C ALA A 197 -2.06 10.45 0.87
N LYS A 198 -1.18 9.48 0.60
CA LYS A 198 -1.56 8.07 0.43
C LYS A 198 -1.57 7.29 1.74
N THR A 199 -0.64 7.57 2.64
CA THR A 199 -0.42 6.77 3.85
C THR A 199 -0.79 7.49 5.14
N GLY A 200 -0.89 8.83 5.11
CA GLY A 200 -1.07 9.67 6.29
C GLY A 200 0.18 9.77 7.15
N ALA A 201 1.28 9.12 6.76
CA ALA A 201 2.51 9.04 7.53
C ALA A 201 3.26 10.38 7.54
N PRO A 202 3.99 10.70 8.62
CA PRO A 202 4.84 11.89 8.67
C PRO A 202 5.94 11.88 7.60
N ILE A 203 5.91 12.85 6.67
CA ILE A 203 6.97 13.07 5.67
C ILE A 203 8.04 14.06 6.13
N ARG A 204 7.77 14.78 7.23
CA ARG A 204 8.69 15.72 7.89
C ARG A 204 8.58 15.60 9.40
N ARG A 205 9.38 16.39 10.11
CA ARG A 205 9.40 16.45 11.58
C ARG A 205 7.99 16.67 12.14
N VAL A 206 7.60 15.80 13.08
CA VAL A 206 6.42 15.98 13.91
C VAL A 206 6.71 17.07 14.95
N VAL A 207 5.80 18.01 15.11
CA VAL A 207 5.93 19.13 16.06
C VAL A 207 4.77 19.14 17.05
N PRO A 208 4.94 19.69 18.26
CA PRO A 208 3.81 19.97 19.14
C PRO A 208 2.78 20.87 18.44
N GLU A 209 1.50 20.73 18.78
CA GLU A 209 0.41 21.47 18.12
C GLU A 209 0.60 23.00 18.15
N GLY A 210 1.14 23.56 19.24
CA GLY A 210 1.48 24.99 19.33
C GLY A 210 2.56 25.47 18.35
N ALA A 211 3.32 24.55 17.75
CA ALA A 211 4.33 24.80 16.74
C ALA A 211 3.88 24.42 15.33
N ALA A 212 2.62 24.02 15.12
CA ALA A 212 2.08 23.61 13.81
C ALA A 212 2.24 24.70 12.74
N ARG A 213 2.23 25.98 13.14
CA ARG A 213 2.48 27.12 12.24
C ARG A 213 3.85 27.13 11.55
N LEU A 214 4.80 26.37 12.08
CA LEU A 214 6.14 26.22 11.51
C LEU A 214 6.18 25.12 10.44
N LEU A 215 5.11 24.35 10.27
CA LEU A 215 4.99 23.35 9.22
C LEU A 215 4.53 24.00 7.93
N PHE A 216 5.40 23.97 6.92
CA PHE A 216 5.05 24.24 5.53
C PHE A 216 4.88 22.89 4.84
N CYS A 217 3.63 22.42 4.74
CA CYS A 217 3.32 21.12 4.17
C CYS A 217 3.00 21.26 2.68
N CYS A 218 3.90 20.73 1.87
CA CYS A 218 3.75 20.69 0.42
C CYS A 218 4.05 19.28 -0.06
N GLU A 219 3.23 18.80 -0.97
CA GLU A 219 3.55 17.60 -1.71
C GLU A 219 4.63 17.90 -2.75
N CYS A 220 5.62 17.02 -2.84
CA CYS A 220 6.72 17.17 -3.79
C CYS A 220 6.28 17.05 -5.26
N SER A 221 5.14 16.39 -5.52
CA SER A 221 4.57 16.15 -6.86
C SER A 221 3.58 17.22 -7.32
N ALA A 222 3.04 18.03 -6.42
CA ALA A 222 2.01 19.04 -6.71
C ALA A 222 2.27 20.35 -5.95
N PRO A 223 3.18 21.21 -6.44
CA PRO A 223 3.63 22.42 -5.73
C PRO A 223 2.55 23.49 -5.53
N HIS A 224 1.37 23.35 -6.13
CA HIS A 224 0.22 24.24 -5.93
C HIS A 224 -0.72 23.79 -4.80
N LEU A 225 -0.58 22.55 -4.32
CA LEU A 225 -1.36 22.00 -3.20
C LEU A 225 -0.55 22.15 -1.91
N CYS A 226 -0.36 23.40 -1.49
CA CYS A 226 0.27 23.72 -0.21
C CYS A 226 -0.82 23.92 0.85
N ALA A 227 -0.77 23.15 1.95
CA ALA A 227 -1.55 23.48 3.12
C ALA A 227 -0.82 24.59 3.89
N ALA A 228 -1.36 25.81 3.85
CA ALA A 228 -0.93 26.87 4.75
C ALA A 228 -1.30 26.49 6.20
N PRO A 229 -0.51 26.91 7.21
CA PRO A 229 -0.84 26.61 8.59
C PRO A 229 -2.18 27.24 9.00
N PHE A 230 -2.83 26.63 9.99
CA PHE A 230 -4.04 27.14 10.65
C PHE A 230 -3.94 28.66 10.88
N ALA A 231 -4.67 29.44 10.09
CA ALA A 231 -5.19 30.70 10.60
C ALA A 231 -6.26 30.30 11.61
N ARG A 232 -5.98 30.47 12.91
CA ARG A 232 -7.07 30.46 13.90
C ARG A 232 -8.09 31.49 13.42
N ALA A 233 -9.30 31.03 13.09
CA ALA A 233 -10.46 31.92 13.11
C ALA A 233 -10.55 32.46 14.55
N ASN A 234 -10.46 33.78 14.68
CA ASN A 234 -10.66 34.50 15.93
C ASN A 234 -12.06 34.22 16.50
#